data_AF-A0A945QRN4-F1
#
_entry.id   AF-A0A945QRN4-F1
#
_cell.length_a   1.000
_cell.length_b   1.000
_cell.length_c   1.000
_cell.angle_alpha   90.00
_cell.angle_beta   90.00
_cell.angle_gamma   90.00
#
_symmetry.space_group_name_H-M   'P 1'
#
loop_
_entity.id
_entity.type
_entity.pdbx_description
1 polymer ?
#
loop_
_entity_poly.entity_id
_entity_poly.type
_entity_poly.pdbx_seq_one_letter_code
_entity_poly.pdbx_strand_id
1 'polypeptide(L)' 'MRYRFIERERVHYRVTVLCHVLAVPRSEYYAWRQRGESPRAIENRHLLERIRLIYTRSEQR' A
#
# COMPACT_ATOMS: atom_id res chain seq x y z
N MET A 1 -0.41 4.07 -1.52
CA MET A 1 -1.39 2.96 -1.44
C MET A 1 -1.22 1.94 -2.56
N ARG A 2 -1.13 2.34 -3.84
CA ARG A 2 -0.93 1.42 -4.98
C ARG A 2 0.31 0.54 -4.85
N TYR A 3 1.48 1.12 -4.54
CA TYR A 3 2.72 0.35 -4.41
C TYR A 3 2.69 -0.71 -3.30
N ARG A 4 2.06 -0.40 -2.16
CA ARG A 4 1.88 -1.38 -1.07
C ARG A 4 0.91 -2.49 -1.46
N PHE A 5 -0.16 -2.17 -2.18
CA PHE A 5 -1.06 -3.19 -2.70
C PHE A 5 -0.31 -4.12 -3.64
N ILE A 6 0.50 -3.56 -4.57
CA ILE A 6 1.37 -4.37 -5.45
C ILE A 6 2.32 -5.24 -4.62
N GLU A 7 2.98 -4.68 -3.59
CA GLU A 7 3.93 -5.41 -2.74
C GLU A 7 3.26 -6.55 -1.96
N ARG A 8 2.03 -6.34 -1.45
CA ARG A 8 1.27 -7.37 -0.73
C ARG A 8 0.82 -8.49 -1.66
N GLU A 9 0.27 -8.12 -2.81
CA GLU A 9 -0.34 -9.07 -3.74
C GLU A 9 0.67 -9.76 -4.67
N ARG A 10 1.95 -9.32 -4.69
CA ARG A 10 3.00 -9.91 -5.54
C ARG A 10 3.24 -11.40 -5.31
N VAL A 11 2.84 -11.91 -4.14
CA VAL A 11 2.94 -13.33 -3.78
C VAL A 11 1.87 -14.16 -4.50
N HIS A 12 0.73 -13.55 -4.80
CA HIS A 12 -0.41 -14.20 -5.45
C HIS A 12 -0.48 -13.91 -6.95
N TYR A 13 -0.01 -12.73 -7.38
CA TYR A 13 -0.12 -12.29 -8.77
C TYR A 13 1.20 -11.74 -9.30
N ARG A 14 1.40 -11.87 -10.62
CA ARG A 14 2.55 -11.28 -11.30
C ARG A 14 2.52 -9.75 -11.14
N VAL A 15 3.62 -9.18 -10.66
CA VAL A 15 3.82 -7.71 -10.55
C VAL A 15 3.46 -6.99 -11.85
N THR A 16 3.74 -7.60 -13.00
CA THR A 16 3.41 -7.02 -14.32
C THR A 16 1.92 -6.78 -14.53
N VAL A 17 1.07 -7.66 -14.00
CA VAL A 17 -0.39 -7.57 -14.06
C VAL A 17 -0.87 -6.52 -13.06
N LEU A 18 -0.38 -6.59 -11.83
CA LEU A 18 -0.73 -5.62 -10.79
C LEU A 18 -0.39 -4.17 -11.19
N CYS A 19 0.80 -3.96 -11.77
CA CYS A 19 1.21 -2.67 -12.34
C CYS A 19 0.27 -2.21 -13.47
N HIS A 20 -0.14 -3.12 -14.35
CA HIS A 20 -1.03 -2.78 -15.45
C HIS A 20 -2.43 -2.38 -14.97
N VAL A 21 -3.04 -3.19 -14.10
CA VAL A 21 -4.37 -2.95 -13.53
C VAL A 21 -4.41 -1.65 -12.72
N LEU A 22 -3.32 -1.32 -12.03
CA LEU A 22 -3.22 -0.10 -11.22
C LEU A 22 -2.67 1.12 -11.97
N ALA A 23 -2.46 1.01 -13.28
CA ALA A 23 -1.85 2.05 -14.12
C ALA A 23 -0.55 2.62 -13.52
N VAL A 24 0.32 1.72 -13.04
CA VAL A 24 1.61 2.03 -12.43
C VAL A 24 2.74 1.59 -13.38
N PRO A 25 3.68 2.48 -13.71
CA PRO A 25 4.90 2.08 -14.40
C PRO A 25 5.70 1.07 -13.58
N ARG A 26 6.17 -0.01 -14.21
CA ARG A 26 6.95 -1.06 -13.54
C ARG A 26 8.26 -0.52 -12.96
N SER A 27 8.92 0.37 -13.70
CA SER A 27 10.15 1.05 -13.26
C SER A 27 9.93 1.86 -11.99
N GLU A 28 8.78 2.53 -11.88
CA GLU A 28 8.43 3.33 -10.70
C GLU A 28 8.14 2.44 -9.49
N TYR A 29 7.47 1.29 -9.68
CA TYR A 29 7.29 0.30 -8.62
C TYR A 29 8.63 -0.22 -8.09
N TYR A 30 9.54 -0.63 -8.98
CA TYR A 30 10.84 -1.13 -8.55
C TYR A 30 11.71 -0.03 -7.92
N ALA A 31 11.64 1.21 -8.41
CA ALA A 31 12.32 2.34 -7.79
C ALA A 31 11.74 2.66 -6.41
N TRP A 32 10.42 2.59 -6.23
CA TRP A 32 9.77 2.71 -4.92
C TRP A 32 10.22 1.59 -3.97
N ARG A 33 10.27 0.35 -4.47
CA ARG A 33 10.69 -0.82 -3.68
C ARG A 33 12.14 -0.71 -3.22
N GLN A 34 13.02 -0.20 -4.08
CA GLN A 34 14.45 -0.02 -3.78
C GLN A 34 14.69 1.14 -2.81
N ARG A 35 13.93 2.25 -2.92
CA ARG A 35 14.02 3.39 -1.99
C ARG A 35 13.52 3.07 -0.58
N GLY A 36 12.78 1.98 -0.42
CA GLY A 36 12.08 1.68 0.83
C GLY A 36 10.91 2.64 1.05
N GLU A 37 10.12 2.38 2.09
CA GLU A 37 9.03 3.27 2.44
C GLU A 37 9.54 4.55 3.08
N SER A 38 9.08 5.70 2.59
CA SER A 38 9.42 6.98 3.21
C SER A 38 8.87 7.05 4.64
N PRO A 39 9.52 7.79 5.55
CA PRO A 39 9.04 7.97 6.93
C PRO A 39 7.58 8.43 7.00
N ARG A 40 7.20 9.37 6.12
CA ARG A 40 5.82 9.87 5.99
C ARG A 40 4.82 8.78 5.58
N ALA A 41 5.22 7.82 4.75
CA ALA A 41 4.36 6.71 4.36
C ALA A 41 4.14 5.73 5.53
N ILE A 42 5.16 5.53 6.37
CA ILE A 42 5.07 4.74 7.59
C ILE A 42 4.12 5.41 8.59
N GLU A 43 4.30 6.69 8.87
CA GLU A 43 3.40 7.47 9.74
C GLU A 43 1.95 7.41 9.27
N ASN A 44 1.71 7.58 7.97
CA ASN A 44 0.37 7.50 7.42
C ASN A 44 -0.25 6.10 7.59
N ARG A 45 0.56 5.02 7.64
CA ARG A 45 0.07 3.67 7.96
C ARG A 45 -0.48 3.62 9.39
N HIS A 46 0.33 4.08 10.33
CA HIS A 46 -0.06 4.09 11.75
C HIS A 46 -1.27 4.99 11.97
N LEU A 47 -1.35 6.12 11.28
CA LEU A 47 -2.50 7.00 11.32
C LEU A 47 -3.76 6.29 10.78
N LEU A 48 -3.68 5.63 9.63
CA LEU A 48 -4.80 4.90 9.04
C LEU A 48 -5.26 3.71 9.89
N GLU A 49 -4.33 2.97 10.50
CA GLU A 49 -4.65 1.90 11.44
C GLU A 49 -5.40 2.44 12.66
N ARG A 50 -4.94 3.56 13.22
CA ARG A 50 -5.63 4.23 14.33
C ARG A 50 -7.03 4.71 13.93
N ILE A 51 -7.18 5.31 12.75
CA ILE A 51 -8.49 5.75 12.24
C ILE A 51 -9.44 4.55 12.09
N ARG A 52 -8.97 3.44 11.51
CA ARG A 52 -9.77 2.21 11.37
C ARG A 52 -10.22 1.68 12.72
N LEU A 53 -9.31 1.59 13.70
CA LEU A 53 -9.63 1.13 15.05
C LEU A 53 -10.69 2.00 15.73
N ILE A 54 -10.58 3.33 15.60
CA ILE A 54 -11.56 4.27 16.14
C ILE A 54 -12.91 4.09 15.44
N TYR A 55 -12.91 4.00 14.11
CA TYR A 55 -14.14 3.86 13.32
C TYR A 55 -14.89 2.56 13.64
N THR A 56 -14.19 1.42 13.68
CA THR A 56 -14.78 0.13 14.07
C THR A 56 -15.36 0.18 15.48
N ARG A 57 -14.74 0.93 16.39
CA ARG A 57 -15.25 1.09 17.76
C ARG A 57 -16.47 2.03 17.83
N SER A 58 -16.56 3.01 16.93
CA SER A 58 -17.72 3.91 16.87
C SER A 58 -18.93 3.29 16.17
N GLU A 59 -18.72 2.37 15.22
CA GLU A 59 -19.79 1.68 14.48
C GLU A 59 -20.54 0.62 15.29
N GLN A 60 -20.03 0.24 16.48
CA GLN A 60 -20.67 -0.71 17.38
C GLN A 60 -21.59 -0.04 18.42
N ARG A 61 -22.07 1.19 18.17
CA ARG A 61 -22.89 1.96 19.11
C ARG A 61 -24.20 2.44 18.51
#